data_AF-A0A382MFX0-F1
#
_entry.id   AF-A0A382MFX0-F1
#
_cell.length_a   1.000
_cell.length_b   1.000
_cell.length_c   1.000
_cell.angle_alpha   90.00
_cell.angle_beta   90.00
_cell.angle_gamma   90.00
#
_symmetry.space_group_name_H-M   'P 1'
#
loop_
_entity.id
_entity.type
_entity.pdbx_description
1 polymer ?
#
loop_
_entity_poly.entity_id
_entity_poly.type
_entity_poly.pdbx_seq_one_letter_code
_entity_poly.pdbx_strand_id
1 'polypeptide(L)'
;ANTVTTGAGADIITLGTGADTVTTAAGNDTITVATANLVSTDTVDGGAGTDSLILSNAWTVVDADFTNITNVETLSYGNNAGTLTLGAASMAAGIVTITDGTGVTTMTVGAGHTSALTVALSTGNDSITGSASAAALTVTAAQDSLTTDDTIVGGSGSSDSLNITGGGTALAAADMSGVTGVETFLAVTNAALAVTTHDDNVVAGGTMTVNAAALTTTVFTFTGSNETDGNFTVTTGGTGAHIIILGNGSDTYTSTNTAGVNTVTATAGNNTITTAAGADIITLGSGTDTVTTGAAADTINSTSANLNLNDTISAGAGTDILNMTDDSTVIDADFTNVTAVETLTTTAAKNLDATLGTLAAAAGIVTVTFADTGASDSLVLAAG
;
A
#
# COMPACT_ATOMS: atom_id res chain seq x y z
N ALA A 1 27.63 20.20 -34.25
CA ALA A 1 27.55 21.59 -33.79
C ALA A 1 26.52 22.31 -34.62
N ASN A 2 25.29 22.01 -34.26
CA ASN A 2 24.07 22.46 -34.87
C ASN A 2 23.32 23.30 -33.84
N THR A 3 22.71 24.39 -34.29
CA THR A 3 21.77 25.17 -33.49
C THR A 3 20.38 24.96 -34.05
N VAL A 4 19.48 24.43 -33.23
CA VAL A 4 18.09 24.16 -33.58
C VAL A 4 17.21 24.98 -32.66
N THR A 5 16.30 25.75 -33.24
CA THR A 5 15.26 26.49 -32.52
C THR A 5 13.94 26.23 -33.20
N THR A 6 12.95 25.72 -32.48
CA THR A 6 11.62 25.46 -33.02
C THR A 6 10.61 26.52 -32.55
N GLY A 7 9.34 26.33 -32.93
CA GLY A 7 8.28 27.30 -32.72
C GLY A 7 7.41 26.92 -31.52
N ALA A 8 6.20 27.47 -31.44
CA ALA A 8 5.20 26.91 -30.54
C ALA A 8 4.58 25.63 -31.16
N GLY A 9 4.15 24.69 -30.34
CA GLY A 9 3.58 23.40 -30.76
C GLY A 9 4.27 22.24 -30.06
N ALA A 10 3.89 21.01 -30.39
CA ALA A 10 4.63 19.83 -29.95
C ALA A 10 5.67 19.48 -31.03
N ASP A 11 6.92 19.86 -30.79
CA ASP A 11 8.05 19.65 -31.69
C ASP A 11 8.78 18.35 -31.38
N ILE A 12 9.33 17.70 -32.41
CA ILE A 12 10.09 16.45 -32.29
C ILE A 12 11.46 16.62 -32.92
N ILE A 13 12.50 16.41 -32.12
CA ILE A 13 13.89 16.59 -32.53
C ILE A 13 14.65 15.29 -32.26
N THR A 14 15.58 14.94 -33.15
CA THR A 14 16.56 13.88 -32.91
C THR A 14 17.96 14.50 -32.93
N LEU A 15 18.68 14.40 -31.81
CA LEU A 15 20.06 14.90 -31.70
C LEU A 15 21.01 13.97 -32.46
N GLY A 16 21.84 14.61 -33.28
CA GLY A 16 22.93 13.97 -34.00
C GLY A 16 24.23 13.99 -33.21
N THR A 17 25.34 13.70 -33.88
CA THR A 17 26.67 13.80 -33.29
C THR A 17 27.16 15.26 -33.25
N GLY A 18 27.95 15.60 -32.23
CA GLY A 18 28.63 16.90 -32.14
C GLY A 18 28.18 17.65 -30.89
N ALA A 19 28.64 18.90 -30.73
CA ALA A 19 28.20 19.78 -29.64
C ALA A 19 27.04 20.67 -30.12
N ASP A 20 25.82 20.29 -29.82
CA ASP A 20 24.60 20.87 -30.36
C ASP A 20 23.86 21.77 -29.35
N THR A 21 23.07 22.71 -29.86
CA THR A 21 22.24 23.62 -29.06
C THR A 21 20.80 23.53 -29.54
N VAL A 22 19.88 23.14 -28.67
CA VAL A 22 18.47 22.92 -28.99
C VAL A 22 17.59 23.76 -28.08
N THR A 23 16.60 24.44 -28.65
CA THR A 23 15.57 25.19 -27.90
C THR A 23 14.20 24.97 -28.53
N THR A 24 13.22 24.45 -27.78
CA THR A 24 11.91 24.06 -28.36
C THR A 24 10.74 25.01 -28.09
N ALA A 25 11.00 26.12 -27.39
CA ALA A 25 10.05 27.21 -27.16
C ALA A 25 8.80 26.83 -26.33
N ALA A 26 7.63 26.56 -26.90
CA ALA A 26 6.43 26.34 -26.08
C ALA A 26 5.55 25.22 -26.63
N GLY A 27 5.09 24.34 -25.74
CA GLY A 27 4.35 23.13 -26.06
C GLY A 27 5.00 21.93 -25.38
N ASN A 28 4.54 20.72 -25.69
CA ASN A 28 5.11 19.52 -25.08
C ASN A 28 6.03 18.88 -26.10
N ASP A 29 7.32 19.17 -25.99
CA ASP A 29 8.32 18.83 -26.97
C ASP A 29 9.01 17.50 -26.65
N THR A 30 9.54 16.86 -27.70
CA THR A 30 10.24 15.58 -27.57
C THR A 30 11.60 15.64 -28.23
N ILE A 31 12.63 15.45 -27.41
CA ILE A 31 14.02 15.41 -27.82
C ILE A 31 14.51 13.97 -27.69
N THR A 32 14.83 13.33 -28.81
CA THR A 32 15.40 11.96 -28.84
C THR A 32 16.91 12.03 -29.05
N VAL A 33 17.68 11.30 -28.26
CA VAL A 33 19.14 11.26 -28.37
C VAL A 33 19.65 9.83 -28.20
N ALA A 34 20.70 9.46 -28.94
CA ALA A 34 21.47 8.27 -28.61
C ALA A 34 22.49 8.66 -27.53
N THR A 35 22.70 7.85 -26.50
CA THR A 35 23.58 8.21 -25.38
C THR A 35 25.00 8.61 -25.79
N ALA A 36 25.56 7.98 -26.82
CA ALA A 36 26.87 8.34 -27.38
C ALA A 36 26.91 9.76 -28.01
N ASN A 37 25.74 10.33 -28.30
CA ASN A 37 25.58 11.66 -28.86
C ASN A 37 25.24 12.71 -27.79
N LEU A 38 24.92 12.32 -26.56
CA LEU A 38 24.73 13.26 -25.45
C LEU A 38 26.09 13.52 -24.81
N VAL A 39 26.78 14.56 -25.27
CA VAL A 39 28.07 14.98 -24.75
C VAL A 39 27.90 16.18 -23.83
N SER A 40 28.82 16.34 -22.86
CA SER A 40 28.73 17.39 -21.83
C SER A 40 28.73 18.83 -22.35
N THR A 41 28.93 19.04 -23.65
CA THR A 41 28.89 20.34 -24.32
C THR A 41 27.59 20.63 -25.04
N ASP A 42 26.69 19.65 -25.14
CA ASP A 42 25.35 19.90 -25.68
C ASP A 42 24.58 20.84 -24.77
N THR A 43 23.61 21.56 -25.33
CA THR A 43 22.67 22.40 -24.58
C THR A 43 21.27 22.11 -25.08
N VAL A 44 20.36 21.80 -24.16
CA VAL A 44 18.95 21.51 -24.47
C VAL A 44 18.08 22.35 -23.55
N ASP A 45 17.19 23.13 -24.15
CA ASP A 45 16.15 23.87 -23.46
C ASP A 45 14.78 23.46 -24.01
N GLY A 46 14.00 22.71 -23.23
CA GLY A 46 12.64 22.31 -23.62
C GLY A 46 11.66 23.48 -23.68
N GLY A 47 12.00 24.61 -23.03
CA GLY A 47 11.14 25.79 -23.02
C GLY A 47 9.95 25.65 -22.07
N ALA A 48 8.74 25.94 -22.53
CA ALA A 48 7.54 25.99 -21.71
C ALA A 48 6.56 24.88 -22.09
N GLY A 49 6.28 23.98 -21.15
CA GLY A 49 5.29 22.92 -21.33
C GLY A 49 5.69 21.72 -20.50
N THR A 50 5.43 20.52 -21.00
CA THR A 50 5.96 19.28 -20.42
C THR A 50 6.81 18.60 -21.47
N ASP A 51 8.12 18.75 -21.32
CA ASP A 51 9.10 18.38 -22.33
C ASP A 51 9.78 17.06 -21.97
N SER A 52 10.12 16.29 -23.00
CA SER A 52 10.61 14.92 -22.85
C SER A 52 11.97 14.73 -23.51
N LEU A 53 12.91 14.14 -22.76
CA LEU A 53 14.15 13.57 -23.29
C LEU A 53 14.01 12.04 -23.42
N ILE A 54 14.25 11.51 -24.61
CA ILE A 54 14.18 10.08 -24.92
C ILE A 54 15.56 9.54 -25.26
N LEU A 55 16.06 8.57 -24.49
CA LEU A 55 17.27 7.82 -24.81
C LEU A 55 16.91 6.65 -25.74
N SER A 56 17.46 6.69 -26.96
CA SER A 56 17.07 5.78 -28.05
C SER A 56 17.80 4.43 -28.09
N ASN A 57 18.79 4.23 -27.23
CA ASN A 57 19.64 3.05 -27.18
C ASN A 57 19.98 2.68 -25.73
N ALA A 58 20.65 1.54 -25.53
CA ALA A 58 21.25 1.20 -24.24
C ALA A 58 22.13 2.33 -23.71
N TRP A 59 22.11 2.50 -22.40
CA TRP A 59 22.45 3.79 -21.81
C TRP A 59 23.16 3.66 -20.46
N THR A 60 24.10 4.57 -20.24
CA THR A 60 24.69 4.86 -18.94
C THR A 60 24.67 6.37 -18.84
N VAL A 61 23.80 6.91 -18.00
CA VAL A 61 23.63 8.36 -17.83
C VAL A 61 23.92 8.71 -16.39
N VAL A 62 24.85 9.64 -16.20
CA VAL A 62 25.22 10.17 -14.90
C VAL A 62 24.66 11.56 -14.71
N ASP A 63 24.54 12.03 -13.47
CA ASP A 63 23.94 13.34 -13.18
C ASP A 63 24.61 14.48 -13.97
N ALA A 64 25.93 14.40 -14.17
CA ALA A 64 26.70 15.40 -14.90
C ALA A 64 26.26 15.58 -16.37
N ASP A 65 25.64 14.57 -16.98
CA ASP A 65 25.15 14.64 -18.36
C ASP A 65 23.97 15.63 -18.50
N PHE A 66 23.32 15.99 -17.39
CA PHE A 66 22.22 16.97 -17.36
C PHE A 66 22.67 18.42 -17.15
N THR A 67 23.97 18.71 -17.03
CA THR A 67 24.49 20.04 -16.63
C THR A 67 23.97 21.21 -17.49
N ASN A 68 23.74 20.98 -18.79
CA ASN A 68 23.28 22.00 -19.73
C ASN A 68 21.89 21.68 -20.31
N ILE A 69 21.13 20.86 -19.60
CA ILE A 69 19.74 20.57 -19.93
C ILE A 69 18.88 21.40 -19.00
N THR A 70 17.85 22.05 -19.53
CA THR A 70 16.89 22.87 -18.77
C THR A 70 15.48 22.69 -19.30
N ASN A 71 14.49 22.86 -18.42
CA ASN A 71 13.07 22.76 -18.75
C ASN A 71 12.73 21.44 -19.47
N VAL A 72 13.18 20.32 -18.90
CA VAL A 72 12.83 18.97 -19.35
C VAL A 72 12.30 18.21 -18.14
N GLU A 73 11.00 17.93 -18.16
CA GLU A 73 10.31 17.33 -17.02
C GLU A 73 10.32 15.80 -17.04
N THR A 74 10.41 15.21 -18.24
CA THR A 74 10.30 13.76 -18.43
C THR A 74 11.57 13.17 -19.05
N LEU A 75 12.09 12.11 -18.46
CA LEU A 75 13.11 11.24 -19.07
C LEU A 75 12.49 9.87 -19.37
N SER A 76 12.67 9.38 -20.60
CA SER A 76 12.33 8.01 -20.97
C SER A 76 13.48 7.37 -21.72
N TYR A 77 13.55 6.04 -21.68
CA TYR A 77 14.55 5.27 -22.40
C TYR A 77 13.93 4.08 -23.15
N GLY A 78 12.59 4.06 -23.29
CA GLY A 78 11.86 2.98 -23.95
C GLY A 78 12.22 1.61 -23.36
N ASN A 79 12.35 0.59 -24.20
CA ASN A 79 12.67 -0.78 -23.77
C ASN A 79 14.18 -1.05 -23.63
N ASN A 80 15.00 -0.01 -23.51
CA ASN A 80 16.45 -0.16 -23.47
C ASN A 80 16.93 -0.40 -22.03
N ALA A 81 17.81 -1.38 -21.85
CA ALA A 81 18.50 -1.61 -20.59
C ALA A 81 19.58 -0.55 -20.33
N GLY A 82 19.80 -0.19 -19.06
CA GLY A 82 20.81 0.80 -18.72
C GLY A 82 20.85 1.22 -17.26
N THR A 83 21.70 2.21 -16.96
CA THR A 83 21.96 2.71 -15.61
C THR A 83 21.82 4.23 -15.51
N LEU A 84 21.03 4.72 -14.54
CA LEU A 84 20.74 6.14 -14.32
C LEU A 84 21.28 6.59 -12.97
N THR A 85 21.98 7.72 -12.91
CA THR A 85 22.22 8.42 -11.65
C THR A 85 21.64 9.83 -11.73
N LEU A 86 20.71 10.13 -10.85
CA LEU A 86 20.11 11.45 -10.69
C LEU A 86 20.76 12.18 -9.51
N GLY A 87 20.83 13.50 -9.60
CA GLY A 87 21.39 14.39 -8.60
C GLY A 87 20.99 15.85 -8.86
N ALA A 88 21.88 16.78 -8.51
CA ALA A 88 21.59 18.20 -8.56
C ALA A 88 21.42 18.74 -9.98
N ALA A 89 22.15 18.19 -10.96
CA ALA A 89 22.05 18.63 -12.36
C ALA A 89 20.76 18.14 -13.02
N SER A 90 20.36 16.89 -12.80
CA SER A 90 19.06 16.38 -13.25
C SER A 90 17.87 17.14 -12.65
N MET A 91 17.98 17.55 -11.39
CA MET A 91 16.99 18.41 -10.75
C MET A 91 16.97 19.81 -11.37
N ALA A 92 18.13 20.41 -11.64
CA ALA A 92 18.23 21.70 -12.31
C ALA A 92 17.70 21.65 -13.75
N ALA A 93 17.78 20.48 -14.40
CA ALA A 93 17.17 20.25 -15.70
C ALA A 93 15.64 20.25 -15.67
N GLY A 94 15.03 20.05 -14.50
CA GLY A 94 13.58 20.01 -14.32
C GLY A 94 13.00 18.59 -14.26
N ILE A 95 13.83 17.55 -14.28
CA ILE A 95 13.37 16.17 -14.37
C ILE A 95 12.61 15.80 -13.09
N VAL A 96 11.34 15.44 -13.25
CA VAL A 96 10.43 15.02 -12.17
C VAL A 96 9.70 13.73 -12.50
N THR A 97 9.77 13.26 -13.75
CA THR A 97 9.18 12.00 -14.20
C THR A 97 10.18 11.15 -14.96
N ILE A 98 10.31 9.89 -14.57
CA ILE A 98 11.00 8.86 -15.33
C ILE A 98 9.98 7.86 -15.85
N THR A 99 10.04 7.53 -17.14
CA THR A 99 9.24 6.47 -17.75
C THR A 99 10.13 5.33 -18.21
N ASP A 100 10.03 4.21 -17.50
CA ASP A 100 10.70 2.95 -17.81
C ASP A 100 10.03 2.21 -18.98
N GLY A 101 10.67 1.15 -19.46
CA GLY A 101 10.11 0.15 -20.36
C GLY A 101 10.52 -1.25 -19.93
N THR A 102 10.60 -2.19 -20.86
CA THR A 102 10.84 -3.60 -20.51
C THR A 102 12.33 -3.97 -20.40
N GLY A 103 13.22 -2.98 -20.40
CA GLY A 103 14.65 -3.21 -20.27
C GLY A 103 15.01 -3.55 -18.82
N VAL A 104 16.20 -4.12 -18.58
CA VAL A 104 16.72 -4.23 -17.20
C VAL A 104 17.33 -2.88 -16.82
N THR A 105 16.85 -2.25 -15.77
CA THR A 105 17.31 -0.93 -15.37
C THR A 105 17.90 -0.87 -13.97
N THR A 106 18.83 0.05 -13.77
CA THR A 106 19.31 0.41 -12.43
C THR A 106 19.31 1.93 -12.30
N MET A 107 18.53 2.45 -11.36
CA MET A 107 18.42 3.87 -11.08
C MET A 107 18.90 4.17 -9.66
N THR A 108 19.73 5.19 -9.52
CA THR A 108 20.10 5.76 -8.23
C THR A 108 19.65 7.21 -8.16
N VAL A 109 18.84 7.55 -7.15
CA VAL A 109 18.46 8.92 -6.84
C VAL A 109 19.41 9.45 -5.78
N GLY A 110 20.39 10.25 -6.20
CA GLY A 110 21.40 10.81 -5.33
C GLY A 110 20.84 11.95 -4.44
N ALA A 111 21.53 12.23 -3.34
CA ALA A 111 21.14 13.25 -2.36
C ALA A 111 20.97 14.67 -2.93
N GLY A 112 21.54 14.95 -4.10
CA GLY A 112 21.40 16.23 -4.80
C GLY A 112 20.05 16.42 -5.49
N HIS A 113 19.29 15.34 -5.73
CA HIS A 113 17.97 15.41 -6.34
C HIS A 113 16.91 15.60 -5.24
N THR A 114 16.61 16.85 -4.89
CA THR A 114 15.78 17.19 -3.73
C THR A 114 14.31 17.50 -4.05
N SER A 115 13.93 17.44 -5.33
CA SER A 115 12.53 17.57 -5.78
C SER A 115 11.84 16.21 -5.78
N ALA A 116 10.50 16.20 -5.66
CA ALA A 116 9.72 14.97 -5.77
C ALA A 116 9.91 14.34 -7.16
N LEU A 117 10.06 13.02 -7.19
CA LEU A 117 10.32 12.23 -8.40
C LEU A 117 9.28 11.14 -8.55
N THR A 118 8.72 11.01 -9.75
CA THR A 118 7.87 9.87 -10.12
C THR A 118 8.62 8.95 -11.08
N VAL A 119 8.61 7.64 -10.81
CA VAL A 119 9.16 6.60 -11.69
C VAL A 119 8.02 5.67 -12.10
N ALA A 120 7.72 5.59 -13.39
CA ALA A 120 6.73 4.67 -13.93
C ALA A 120 7.41 3.42 -14.48
N LEU A 121 7.27 2.29 -13.77
CA LEU A 121 7.85 1.01 -14.11
C LEU A 121 7.03 0.25 -15.16
N SER A 122 7.70 -0.67 -15.86
CA SER A 122 7.09 -1.65 -16.75
C SER A 122 7.49 -3.06 -16.33
N THR A 123 7.32 -4.08 -17.18
CA THR A 123 7.66 -5.48 -16.85
C THR A 123 9.17 -5.79 -16.96
N GLY A 124 10.03 -4.78 -16.79
CA GLY A 124 11.48 -4.95 -16.75
C GLY A 124 11.91 -5.61 -15.43
N ASN A 125 13.21 -5.92 -15.31
CA ASN A 125 13.79 -6.20 -14.00
C ASN A 125 14.47 -4.91 -13.56
N ASP A 126 13.86 -4.20 -12.62
CA ASP A 126 14.18 -2.81 -12.34
C ASP A 126 14.70 -2.65 -10.91
N SER A 127 15.81 -1.93 -10.77
CA SER A 127 16.42 -1.62 -9.48
C SER A 127 16.43 -0.12 -9.24
N ILE A 128 15.51 0.39 -8.42
CA ILE A 128 15.45 1.80 -8.00
C ILE A 128 16.03 1.92 -6.59
N THR A 129 17.02 2.79 -6.41
CA THR A 129 17.60 3.11 -5.09
C THR A 129 17.46 4.60 -4.79
N GLY A 130 16.51 4.93 -3.92
CA GLY A 130 16.22 6.28 -3.45
C GLY A 130 16.96 6.70 -2.18
N SER A 131 17.60 5.77 -1.47
CA SER A 131 18.03 5.89 -0.07
C SER A 131 18.96 7.07 0.28
N ALA A 132 19.52 7.76 -0.71
CA ALA A 132 20.34 8.95 -0.51
C ALA A 132 19.54 10.27 -0.56
N SER A 133 18.37 10.29 -1.19
CA SER A 133 17.52 11.48 -1.30
C SER A 133 16.43 11.50 -0.22
N ALA A 134 16.20 12.66 0.37
CA ALA A 134 15.09 12.90 1.29
C ALA A 134 13.81 13.37 0.57
N ALA A 135 13.87 13.54 -0.76
CA ALA A 135 12.70 13.91 -1.54
C ALA A 135 11.74 12.74 -1.67
N ALA A 136 10.44 13.03 -1.85
CA ALA A 136 9.44 12.00 -2.09
C ALA A 136 9.70 11.28 -3.42
N LEU A 137 9.88 9.97 -3.35
CA LEU A 137 9.93 9.06 -4.48
C LEU A 137 8.58 8.35 -4.62
N THR A 138 7.91 8.54 -5.75
CA THR A 138 6.72 7.79 -6.12
C THR A 138 7.08 6.79 -7.21
N VAL A 139 6.98 5.50 -6.94
CA VAL A 139 7.09 4.45 -7.95
C VAL A 139 5.68 4.01 -8.34
N THR A 140 5.37 4.00 -9.63
CA THR A 140 4.09 3.54 -10.16
C THR A 140 4.33 2.27 -10.99
N ALA A 141 3.54 1.23 -10.77
CA ALA A 141 3.68 -0.06 -11.46
C ALA A 141 2.32 -0.74 -11.65
N ALA A 142 2.19 -1.58 -12.67
CA ALA A 142 1.12 -2.57 -12.70
C ALA A 142 1.46 -3.74 -11.78
N GLN A 143 0.45 -4.49 -11.31
CA GLN A 143 0.71 -5.71 -10.51
C GLN A 143 1.69 -6.67 -11.18
N ASP A 144 1.52 -6.93 -12.49
CA ASP A 144 2.39 -7.84 -13.24
C ASP A 144 3.77 -7.24 -13.58
N SER A 145 3.99 -5.95 -13.27
CA SER A 145 5.29 -5.29 -13.46
C SER A 145 6.22 -5.49 -12.28
N LEU A 146 5.74 -6.05 -11.16
CA LEU A 146 6.54 -6.19 -9.95
C LEU A 146 6.71 -7.67 -9.62
N THR A 147 7.95 -8.14 -9.69
CA THR A 147 8.37 -9.53 -9.58
C THR A 147 9.48 -9.67 -8.55
N THR A 148 9.91 -10.90 -8.29
CA THR A 148 11.05 -11.18 -7.40
C THR A 148 12.39 -10.60 -7.86
N ASP A 149 12.50 -10.19 -9.12
CA ASP A 149 13.74 -9.64 -9.69
C ASP A 149 13.83 -8.11 -9.57
N ASP A 150 12.77 -7.47 -9.10
CA ASP A 150 12.70 -6.03 -8.92
C ASP A 150 13.21 -5.61 -7.54
N THR A 151 13.75 -4.41 -7.45
CA THR A 151 14.20 -3.79 -6.20
C THR A 151 13.75 -2.35 -6.16
N ILE A 152 13.02 -1.99 -5.10
CA ILE A 152 12.57 -0.62 -4.85
C ILE A 152 13.00 -0.24 -3.44
N VAL A 153 13.98 0.64 -3.34
CA VAL A 153 14.37 1.26 -2.07
C VAL A 153 13.89 2.70 -2.10
N GLY A 154 12.98 3.06 -1.20
CA GLY A 154 12.52 4.44 -1.05
C GLY A 154 13.64 5.40 -0.62
N GLY A 155 13.26 6.66 -0.47
CA GLY A 155 14.13 7.73 -0.01
C GLY A 155 14.53 7.58 1.46
N SER A 156 15.40 8.47 1.90
CA SER A 156 15.61 8.73 3.34
C SER A 156 14.55 9.66 3.92
N GLY A 157 13.52 9.99 3.13
CA GLY A 157 12.40 10.84 3.51
C GLY A 157 11.38 10.06 4.33
N SER A 158 10.14 10.55 4.34
CA SER A 158 9.02 9.89 5.02
C SER A 158 7.74 10.01 4.20
N SER A 159 7.87 9.99 2.88
CA SER A 159 6.77 10.26 1.94
C SER A 159 6.92 9.48 0.65
N ASP A 160 7.68 8.37 0.70
CA ASP A 160 7.90 7.51 -0.45
C ASP A 160 6.67 6.60 -0.66
N SER A 161 6.30 6.39 -1.92
CA SER A 161 5.05 5.74 -2.28
C SER A 161 5.23 4.71 -3.40
N LEU A 162 4.65 3.53 -3.21
CA LEU A 162 4.46 2.52 -4.24
C LEU A 162 2.99 2.51 -4.67
N ASN A 163 2.74 2.94 -5.90
CA ASN A 163 1.41 3.06 -6.48
C ASN A 163 1.16 1.91 -7.45
N ILE A 164 0.17 1.07 -7.16
CA ILE A 164 -0.13 -0.13 -7.95
C ILE A 164 -1.45 0.02 -8.71
N THR A 165 -1.42 -0.19 -10.02
CA THR A 165 -2.65 -0.44 -10.81
C THR A 165 -3.02 -1.91 -10.69
N GLY A 166 -4.22 -2.19 -10.19
CA GLY A 166 -4.73 -3.54 -9.99
C GLY A 166 -5.13 -4.26 -11.29
N GLY A 167 -5.64 -5.48 -11.17
CA GLY A 167 -6.15 -6.31 -12.27
C GLY A 167 -5.17 -7.36 -12.81
N GLY A 168 -3.99 -7.51 -12.20
CA GLY A 168 -2.98 -8.51 -12.56
C GLY A 168 -2.87 -9.65 -11.56
N THR A 169 -1.74 -10.34 -11.59
CA THR A 169 -1.38 -11.42 -10.66
C THR A 169 -1.21 -10.86 -9.24
N ALA A 170 -1.60 -11.63 -8.23
CA ALA A 170 -1.38 -11.25 -6.84
C ALA A 170 0.11 -11.05 -6.57
N LEU A 171 0.48 -9.94 -5.92
CA LEU A 171 1.83 -9.68 -5.46
C LEU A 171 2.11 -10.61 -4.27
N ALA A 172 2.93 -11.64 -4.47
CA ALA A 172 3.32 -12.55 -3.40
C ALA A 172 4.40 -11.91 -2.52
N ALA A 173 4.64 -12.49 -1.34
CA ALA A 173 5.70 -12.04 -0.44
C ALA A 173 7.09 -12.01 -1.11
N ALA A 174 7.33 -12.91 -2.06
CA ALA A 174 8.58 -12.94 -2.82
C ALA A 174 8.71 -11.72 -3.75
N ASP A 175 7.61 -11.30 -4.39
CA ASP A 175 7.59 -10.10 -5.25
C ASP A 175 7.77 -8.82 -4.43
N MET A 176 7.32 -8.82 -3.17
CA MET A 176 7.51 -7.70 -2.25
C MET A 176 8.87 -7.70 -1.57
N SER A 177 9.66 -8.78 -1.60
CA SER A 177 10.93 -8.87 -0.85
C SER A 177 11.98 -7.82 -1.23
N GLY A 178 11.91 -7.27 -2.46
CA GLY A 178 12.79 -6.19 -2.92
C GLY A 178 12.30 -4.79 -2.59
N VAL A 179 11.14 -4.63 -1.96
CA VAL A 179 10.53 -3.32 -1.64
C VAL A 179 10.82 -2.92 -0.20
N THR A 180 11.57 -1.84 0.00
CA THR A 180 11.97 -1.35 1.33
C THR A 180 11.95 0.17 1.40
N GLY A 181 11.78 0.74 2.59
CA GLY A 181 11.81 2.20 2.80
C GLY A 181 10.67 2.96 2.11
N VAL A 182 9.54 2.30 1.86
CA VAL A 182 8.34 2.92 1.29
C VAL A 182 7.33 3.15 2.42
N GLU A 183 6.85 4.38 2.58
CA GLU A 183 5.88 4.71 3.62
C GLU A 183 4.44 4.46 3.18
N THR A 184 4.14 4.49 1.88
CA THR A 184 2.78 4.34 1.36
C THR A 184 2.70 3.27 0.26
N PHE A 185 1.79 2.31 0.43
CA PHE A 185 1.28 1.47 -0.64
C PHE A 185 -0.09 1.99 -1.08
N LEU A 186 -0.25 2.37 -2.35
CA LEU A 186 -1.47 3.00 -2.86
C LEU A 186 -2.04 2.22 -4.04
N ALA A 187 -3.28 1.76 -3.92
CA ALA A 187 -4.04 1.30 -5.08
C ALA A 187 -4.59 2.52 -5.84
N VAL A 188 -4.31 2.62 -7.13
CA VAL A 188 -4.65 3.82 -7.93
C VAL A 188 -5.81 3.64 -8.91
N THR A 189 -6.35 2.42 -9.03
CA THR A 189 -7.44 2.08 -9.97
C THR A 189 -8.53 1.26 -9.29
N ASN A 190 -9.77 1.33 -9.78
CA ASN A 190 -10.83 0.39 -9.40
C ASN A 190 -10.67 -0.97 -10.12
N ALA A 191 -9.62 -1.70 -9.76
CA ALA A 191 -9.34 -3.05 -10.24
C ALA A 191 -8.93 -3.91 -9.04
N ALA A 192 -9.32 -5.18 -9.06
CA ALA A 192 -9.02 -6.09 -7.96
C ALA A 192 -7.50 -6.16 -7.74
N LEU A 193 -7.08 -6.10 -6.48
CA LEU A 193 -5.67 -6.05 -6.09
C LEU A 193 -5.46 -6.98 -4.91
N ALA A 194 -4.45 -7.83 -5.03
CA ALA A 194 -4.04 -8.74 -3.96
C ALA A 194 -2.54 -8.56 -3.69
N VAL A 195 -2.17 -8.42 -2.42
CA VAL A 195 -0.78 -8.27 -1.98
C VAL A 195 -0.54 -9.03 -0.68
N THR A 196 0.57 -9.76 -0.62
CA THR A 196 1.12 -10.35 0.59
C THR A 196 2.48 -9.70 0.85
N THR A 197 2.67 -9.14 2.03
CA THR A 197 3.92 -8.46 2.40
C THR A 197 5.04 -9.43 2.76
N HIS A 198 6.24 -8.90 2.89
CA HIS A 198 7.45 -9.53 3.39
C HIS A 198 7.92 -8.77 4.62
N ASP A 199 8.51 -9.42 5.63
CA ASP A 199 8.97 -8.79 6.89
C ASP A 199 9.90 -7.58 6.77
N ASP A 200 10.45 -7.34 5.57
CA ASP A 200 11.35 -6.21 5.29
C ASP A 200 10.60 -5.00 4.70
N ASN A 201 9.30 -5.09 4.35
CA ASN A 201 8.61 -3.96 3.75
C ASN A 201 8.36 -2.84 4.75
N VAL A 202 8.21 -3.16 6.04
CA VAL A 202 8.13 -2.18 7.13
C VAL A 202 9.26 -2.40 8.11
N VAL A 203 10.11 -1.38 8.28
CA VAL A 203 11.17 -1.44 9.29
C VAL A 203 10.59 -1.60 10.70
N ALA A 204 11.31 -2.29 11.58
CA ALA A 204 10.97 -2.45 13.00
C ALA A 204 10.47 -1.15 13.67
N GLY A 205 9.26 -1.19 14.21
CA GLY A 205 8.58 -0.05 14.85
C GLY A 205 8.11 1.05 13.90
N GLY A 206 8.36 0.91 12.59
CA GLY A 206 7.85 1.76 11.53
C GLY A 206 6.36 1.57 11.26
N THR A 207 5.81 2.36 10.36
CA THR A 207 4.41 2.22 9.92
C THR A 207 4.30 2.45 8.43
N MET A 208 3.70 1.51 7.70
CA MET A 208 3.31 1.70 6.32
C MET A 208 1.81 2.02 6.22
N THR A 209 1.48 3.08 5.48
CA THR A 209 0.11 3.37 5.08
C THR A 209 -0.26 2.53 3.86
N VAL A 210 -1.36 1.79 3.94
CA VAL A 210 -1.89 0.98 2.84
C VAL A 210 -3.26 1.54 2.46
N ASN A 211 -3.36 2.21 1.32
CA ASN A 211 -4.58 2.87 0.90
C ASN A 211 -5.18 2.21 -0.34
N ALA A 212 -6.33 1.56 -0.16
CA ALA A 212 -7.09 0.90 -1.21
C ALA A 212 -8.45 1.58 -1.49
N ALA A 213 -8.65 2.84 -1.08
CA ALA A 213 -9.91 3.56 -1.26
C ALA A 213 -10.32 3.77 -2.74
N ALA A 214 -9.39 3.61 -3.69
CA ALA A 214 -9.68 3.66 -5.12
C ALA A 214 -10.50 2.45 -5.63
N LEU A 215 -10.58 1.36 -4.87
CA LEU A 215 -11.30 0.14 -5.23
C LEU A 215 -12.81 0.28 -4.92
N THR A 216 -13.50 1.11 -5.71
CA THR A 216 -14.89 1.46 -5.45
C THR A 216 -15.88 0.29 -5.53
N THR A 217 -15.59 -0.74 -6.33
CA THR A 217 -16.48 -1.92 -6.47
C THR A 217 -15.74 -3.25 -6.49
N THR A 218 -14.41 -3.22 -6.46
CA THR A 218 -13.55 -4.41 -6.61
C THR A 218 -12.94 -4.81 -5.28
N VAL A 219 -12.43 -6.04 -5.20
CA VAL A 219 -11.88 -6.59 -3.96
C VAL A 219 -10.43 -6.15 -3.76
N PHE A 220 -10.12 -5.80 -2.51
CA PHE A 220 -8.74 -5.70 -2.03
C PHE A 220 -8.47 -6.90 -1.13
N THR A 221 -7.38 -7.61 -1.40
CA THR A 221 -6.89 -8.69 -0.55
C THR A 221 -5.51 -8.31 -0.03
N PHE A 222 -5.42 -8.02 1.26
CA PHE A 222 -4.18 -7.65 1.93
C PHE A 222 -3.77 -8.74 2.91
N THR A 223 -2.51 -9.14 2.90
CA THR A 223 -1.93 -10.07 3.88
C THR A 223 -0.62 -9.51 4.42
N GLY A 224 -0.72 -8.87 5.59
CA GLY A 224 0.39 -8.28 6.34
C GLY A 224 1.08 -9.25 7.30
N SER A 225 0.55 -10.46 7.49
CA SER A 225 0.95 -11.38 8.58
C SER A 225 2.41 -11.84 8.58
N ASN A 226 3.15 -11.59 7.49
CA ASN A 226 4.58 -11.87 7.42
C ASN A 226 5.43 -10.81 8.11
N GLU A 227 4.86 -9.65 8.43
CA GLU A 227 5.58 -8.55 9.09
C GLU A 227 5.44 -8.70 10.60
N THR A 228 6.59 -8.78 11.25
CA THR A 228 6.68 -9.23 12.64
C THR A 228 6.92 -8.11 13.63
N ASP A 229 7.47 -6.97 13.18
CA ASP A 229 7.85 -5.87 14.06
C ASP A 229 7.52 -4.46 13.53
N GLY A 230 7.09 -4.33 12.27
CA GLY A 230 6.47 -3.13 11.71
C GLY A 230 4.96 -3.05 11.96
N ASN A 231 4.35 -1.90 11.65
CA ASN A 231 2.90 -1.69 11.76
C ASN A 231 2.28 -1.28 10.41
N PHE A 232 0.98 -1.49 10.26
CA PHE A 232 0.18 -1.08 9.10
C PHE A 232 -0.95 -0.12 9.49
N THR A 233 -1.21 0.87 8.63
CA THR A 233 -2.45 1.65 8.63
C THR A 233 -3.19 1.41 7.31
N VAL A 234 -4.16 0.50 7.33
CA VAL A 234 -4.88 0.03 6.15
C VAL A 234 -6.23 0.74 6.00
N THR A 235 -6.50 1.30 4.83
CA THR A 235 -7.79 1.93 4.50
C THR A 235 -8.43 1.28 3.28
N THR A 236 -9.71 0.89 3.39
CA THR A 236 -10.54 0.45 2.26
C THR A 236 -11.79 1.32 2.12
N GLY A 237 -12.49 1.19 0.99
CA GLY A 237 -13.74 1.87 0.74
C GLY A 237 -14.51 1.23 -0.41
N GLY A 238 -15.63 1.83 -0.80
CA GLY A 238 -16.44 1.32 -1.91
C GLY A 238 -17.44 0.25 -1.49
N THR A 239 -17.60 -0.77 -2.33
CA THR A 239 -18.57 -1.88 -2.12
C THR A 239 -17.95 -3.27 -2.26
N GLY A 240 -16.63 -3.34 -2.41
CA GLY A 240 -15.90 -4.61 -2.50
C GLY A 240 -15.98 -5.40 -1.20
N ALA A 241 -16.01 -6.73 -1.30
CA ALA A 241 -15.89 -7.61 -0.15
C ALA A 241 -14.40 -7.81 0.18
N HIS A 242 -13.81 -6.88 0.93
CA HIS A 242 -12.37 -6.86 1.19
C HIS A 242 -11.94 -7.97 2.16
N ILE A 243 -10.73 -8.48 1.97
CA ILE A 243 -10.11 -9.49 2.84
C ILE A 243 -8.79 -8.93 3.35
N ILE A 244 -8.68 -8.74 4.65
CA ILE A 244 -7.57 -8.06 5.31
C ILE A 244 -7.03 -8.95 6.41
N ILE A 245 -5.78 -9.35 6.30
CA ILE A 245 -5.02 -9.94 7.39
C ILE A 245 -3.96 -8.91 7.77
N LEU A 246 -4.04 -8.38 8.99
CA LEU A 246 -3.09 -7.42 9.52
C LEU A 246 -1.74 -8.12 9.80
N GLY A 247 -0.70 -7.32 10.06
CA GLY A 247 0.61 -7.77 10.51
C GLY A 247 0.65 -7.96 12.03
N ASN A 248 1.77 -8.47 12.54
CA ASN A 248 1.91 -8.82 13.96
C ASN A 248 2.22 -7.62 14.86
N GLY A 249 2.35 -6.42 14.28
CA GLY A 249 2.48 -5.15 14.97
C GLY A 249 1.15 -4.60 15.49
N SER A 250 1.16 -3.37 16.00
CA SER A 250 -0.06 -2.68 16.42
C SER A 250 -0.67 -1.95 15.22
N ASP A 251 -1.61 -2.61 14.55
CA ASP A 251 -2.12 -2.15 13.27
C ASP A 251 -3.43 -1.39 13.38
N THR A 252 -3.73 -0.60 12.35
CA THR A 252 -5.01 0.07 12.19
C THR A 252 -5.66 -0.34 10.88
N TYR A 253 -6.93 -0.73 10.93
CA TYR A 253 -7.79 -0.91 9.76
C TYR A 253 -8.97 0.06 9.83
N THR A 254 -9.24 0.77 8.74
CA THR A 254 -10.43 1.62 8.58
C THR A 254 -11.12 1.33 7.26
N SER A 255 -12.36 0.86 7.33
CA SER A 255 -13.23 0.77 6.17
C SER A 255 -14.14 1.99 6.06
N THR A 256 -14.31 2.50 4.84
CA THR A 256 -15.35 3.48 4.49
C THR A 256 -16.38 2.87 3.55
N ASN A 257 -16.50 1.55 3.57
CA ASN A 257 -17.43 0.81 2.73
C ASN A 257 -18.86 1.29 2.91
N THR A 258 -19.55 1.38 1.78
CA THR A 258 -20.99 1.69 1.71
C THR A 258 -21.84 0.43 1.54
N ALA A 259 -21.20 -0.70 1.24
CA ALA A 259 -21.72 -2.06 1.22
C ALA A 259 -20.53 -3.05 1.15
N GLY A 260 -20.83 -4.35 1.01
CA GLY A 260 -19.80 -5.39 0.89
C GLY A 260 -19.23 -5.78 2.24
N VAL A 261 -18.92 -7.06 2.41
CA VAL A 261 -18.43 -7.62 3.67
C VAL A 261 -16.92 -7.44 3.77
N ASN A 262 -16.44 -6.83 4.85
CA ASN A 262 -15.04 -6.83 5.19
C ASN A 262 -14.73 -8.05 6.07
N THR A 263 -13.78 -8.88 5.65
CA THR A 263 -13.22 -9.94 6.49
C THR A 263 -11.86 -9.50 7.00
N VAL A 264 -11.73 -9.29 8.30
CA VAL A 264 -10.53 -8.72 8.94
C VAL A 264 -9.97 -9.71 9.96
N THR A 265 -8.67 -9.99 9.92
CA THR A 265 -7.95 -10.74 10.97
C THR A 265 -6.90 -9.84 11.59
N ALA A 266 -6.97 -9.64 12.91
CA ALA A 266 -6.09 -8.72 13.65
C ALA A 266 -4.67 -9.27 13.85
N THR A 267 -4.54 -10.59 14.03
CA THR A 267 -3.26 -11.30 14.27
C THR A 267 -2.63 -11.05 15.66
N ALA A 268 -1.50 -10.37 15.78
CA ALA A 268 -0.90 -10.01 17.07
C ALA A 268 -0.87 -8.47 17.23
N GLY A 269 -0.33 -7.99 18.34
CA GLY A 269 -0.23 -6.56 18.64
C GLY A 269 -1.55 -5.93 19.05
N ASN A 270 -1.52 -4.62 19.32
CA ASN A 270 -2.71 -3.89 19.77
C ASN A 270 -3.41 -3.28 18.55
N ASN A 271 -4.46 -3.93 18.06
CA ASN A 271 -5.07 -3.55 16.79
C ASN A 271 -6.25 -2.61 16.98
N THR A 272 -6.40 -1.64 16.08
CA THR A 272 -7.59 -0.79 15.97
C THR A 272 -8.32 -1.09 14.67
N ILE A 273 -9.50 -1.68 14.75
CA ILE A 273 -10.30 -2.10 13.60
C ILE A 273 -11.60 -1.29 13.60
N THR A 274 -11.83 -0.53 12.54
CA THR A 274 -13.10 0.15 12.30
C THR A 274 -13.67 -0.28 10.97
N THR A 275 -14.84 -0.92 10.98
CA THR A 275 -15.58 -1.26 9.77
C THR A 275 -16.75 -0.29 9.55
N ALA A 276 -17.55 -0.51 8.50
CA ALA A 276 -18.59 0.43 8.08
C ALA A 276 -19.88 -0.31 7.72
N ALA A 277 -20.45 -0.09 6.53
CA ALA A 277 -21.60 -0.86 6.10
C ALA A 277 -21.19 -2.25 5.59
N GLY A 278 -22.00 -3.26 5.88
CA GLY A 278 -21.74 -4.64 5.48
C GLY A 278 -21.87 -5.55 6.69
N ALA A 279 -22.24 -6.82 6.49
CA ALA A 279 -22.21 -7.82 7.57
C ALA A 279 -20.78 -8.30 7.75
N ASP A 280 -19.98 -7.53 8.48
CA ASP A 280 -18.53 -7.67 8.56
C ASP A 280 -18.12 -8.86 9.46
N ILE A 281 -16.95 -9.42 9.17
CA ILE A 281 -16.39 -10.54 9.92
C ILE A 281 -15.02 -10.14 10.45
N ILE A 282 -14.88 -10.04 11.76
CA ILE A 282 -13.63 -9.65 12.42
C ILE A 282 -13.13 -10.84 13.22
N THR A 283 -11.85 -11.17 13.15
CA THR A 283 -11.20 -12.16 14.00
C THR A 283 -10.15 -11.47 14.86
N LEU A 284 -10.35 -11.52 16.18
CA LEU A 284 -9.47 -10.90 17.16
C LEU A 284 -8.12 -11.61 17.24
N GLY A 285 -7.13 -10.82 17.63
CA GLY A 285 -5.75 -11.22 17.74
C GLY A 285 -5.30 -11.33 19.20
N SER A 286 -4.02 -11.64 19.40
CA SER A 286 -3.43 -11.45 20.72
C SER A 286 -3.06 -9.97 20.90
N GLY A 287 -3.28 -9.42 22.08
CA GLY A 287 -2.94 -8.03 22.38
C GLY A 287 -4.11 -7.34 23.06
N THR A 288 -4.08 -6.01 23.04
CA THR A 288 -5.21 -5.17 23.42
C THR A 288 -5.85 -4.62 22.16
N ASP A 289 -6.96 -5.22 21.74
CA ASP A 289 -7.65 -4.88 20.50
C ASP A 289 -8.82 -3.90 20.74
N THR A 290 -9.03 -2.99 19.80
CA THR A 290 -10.19 -2.10 19.75
C THR A 290 -10.94 -2.33 18.44
N VAL A 291 -12.16 -2.84 18.53
CA VAL A 291 -13.02 -3.12 17.38
C VAL A 291 -14.26 -2.25 17.45
N THR A 292 -14.52 -1.52 16.38
CA THR A 292 -15.79 -0.83 16.14
C THR A 292 -16.34 -1.30 14.80
N THR A 293 -17.43 -2.04 14.80
CA THR A 293 -18.13 -2.39 13.57
C THR A 293 -19.28 -1.41 13.32
N GLY A 294 -19.85 -1.46 12.13
CA GLY A 294 -20.74 -0.42 11.63
C GLY A 294 -22.20 -0.86 11.59
N ALA A 295 -22.73 -1.05 10.39
CA ALA A 295 -24.13 -1.33 10.17
C ALA A 295 -24.31 -2.69 9.48
N ALA A 296 -25.44 -3.35 9.79
CA ALA A 296 -25.76 -4.74 9.48
C ALA A 296 -25.27 -5.69 10.57
N ALA A 297 -25.58 -6.98 10.44
CA ALA A 297 -25.26 -7.98 11.45
C ALA A 297 -23.81 -8.42 11.32
N ASP A 298 -22.97 -7.98 12.24
CA ASP A 298 -21.55 -8.23 12.26
C ASP A 298 -21.20 -9.47 13.09
N THR A 299 -20.08 -10.11 12.77
CA THR A 299 -19.55 -11.26 13.53
C THR A 299 -18.13 -10.96 14.00
N ILE A 300 -17.93 -10.95 15.31
CA ILE A 300 -16.64 -10.87 15.95
C ILE A 300 -16.27 -12.27 16.46
N ASN A 301 -15.27 -12.88 15.84
CA ASN A 301 -14.66 -14.13 16.24
C ASN A 301 -13.54 -13.87 17.25
N SER A 302 -13.53 -14.61 18.35
CA SER A 302 -12.41 -14.58 19.30
C SER A 302 -12.09 -15.97 19.84
N THR A 303 -10.90 -16.13 20.39
CA THR A 303 -10.57 -17.26 21.27
C THR A 303 -10.64 -16.78 22.72
N SER A 304 -10.76 -17.68 23.70
CA SER A 304 -10.68 -17.30 25.11
C SER A 304 -9.36 -16.61 25.48
N ALA A 305 -8.28 -16.85 24.74
CA ALA A 305 -7.01 -16.17 24.95
C ALA A 305 -6.98 -14.73 24.40
N ASN A 306 -7.84 -14.43 23.43
CA ASN A 306 -7.87 -13.17 22.68
C ASN A 306 -9.06 -12.26 23.07
N LEU A 307 -9.88 -12.67 24.04
CA LEU A 307 -10.89 -11.82 24.64
C LEU A 307 -10.56 -11.63 26.12
N ASN A 308 -10.04 -10.46 26.47
CA ASN A 308 -9.66 -10.07 27.82
C ASN A 308 -10.19 -8.69 28.19
N LEU A 309 -10.09 -8.31 29.46
CA LEU A 309 -10.65 -7.05 29.99
C LEU A 309 -10.05 -5.77 29.38
N ASN A 310 -8.95 -5.85 28.63
CA ASN A 310 -8.38 -4.70 27.96
C ASN A 310 -8.96 -4.51 26.55
N ASP A 311 -9.52 -5.55 25.94
CA ASP A 311 -10.13 -5.44 24.62
C ASP A 311 -11.38 -4.57 24.68
N THR A 312 -11.67 -3.85 23.61
CA THR A 312 -12.86 -3.00 23.46
C THR A 312 -13.62 -3.41 22.20
N ILE A 313 -14.91 -3.68 22.33
CA ILE A 313 -15.78 -4.08 21.21
C ILE A 313 -17.04 -3.20 21.22
N SER A 314 -17.31 -2.58 20.09
CA SER A 314 -18.56 -1.88 19.80
C SER A 314 -19.10 -2.40 18.48
N ALA A 315 -20.09 -3.29 18.52
CA ALA A 315 -20.56 -3.96 17.29
C ALA A 315 -21.64 -3.19 16.50
N GLY A 316 -21.94 -1.95 16.92
CA GLY A 316 -22.68 -1.02 16.07
C GLY A 316 -24.18 -1.30 15.98
N ALA A 317 -24.71 -1.30 14.75
CA ALA A 317 -26.13 -1.42 14.48
C ALA A 317 -26.43 -2.71 13.70
N GLY A 318 -27.00 -3.69 14.37
CA GLY A 318 -27.29 -4.95 13.73
C GLY A 318 -27.96 -5.91 14.68
N THR A 319 -27.77 -7.20 14.41
CA THR A 319 -27.90 -8.23 15.43
C THR A 319 -26.56 -8.93 15.43
N ASP A 320 -25.72 -8.48 16.34
CA ASP A 320 -24.29 -8.70 16.25
C ASP A 320 -23.89 -9.90 17.11
N ILE A 321 -22.87 -10.60 16.63
CA ILE A 321 -22.47 -11.91 17.16
C ILE A 321 -21.05 -11.82 17.70
N LEU A 322 -20.89 -12.15 18.98
CA LEU A 322 -19.60 -12.58 19.53
C LEU A 322 -19.54 -14.11 19.46
N ASN A 323 -18.66 -14.61 18.59
CA ASN A 323 -18.45 -16.03 18.34
C ASN A 323 -17.12 -16.51 18.93
N MET A 324 -17.20 -17.36 19.95
CA MET A 324 -16.03 -18.01 20.51
C MET A 324 -15.60 -19.19 19.62
N THR A 325 -14.34 -19.19 19.19
CA THR A 325 -13.79 -20.12 18.20
C THR A 325 -13.05 -21.31 18.82
N ASP A 326 -12.88 -21.30 20.14
CA ASP A 326 -12.34 -22.36 20.97
C ASP A 326 -13.35 -22.82 22.04
N ASP A 327 -12.99 -23.87 22.79
CA ASP A 327 -13.74 -24.26 23.98
C ASP A 327 -13.53 -23.15 25.02
N SER A 328 -14.61 -22.45 25.38
CA SER A 328 -14.50 -21.14 26.03
C SER A 328 -15.22 -21.09 27.36
N THR A 329 -14.58 -20.46 28.34
CA THR A 329 -15.22 -19.99 29.57
C THR A 329 -15.38 -18.48 29.44
N VAL A 330 -16.62 -18.00 29.47
CA VAL A 330 -16.95 -16.58 29.36
C VAL A 330 -17.62 -16.13 30.65
N ILE A 331 -17.07 -15.08 31.28
CA ILE A 331 -17.60 -14.51 32.52
C ILE A 331 -18.13 -13.09 32.29
N ASP A 332 -19.00 -12.62 33.19
CA ASP A 332 -19.62 -11.29 33.07
C ASP A 332 -18.57 -10.16 32.93
N ALA A 333 -17.41 -10.32 33.57
CA ALA A 333 -16.32 -9.35 33.50
C ALA A 333 -15.70 -9.21 32.10
N ASP A 334 -15.82 -10.22 31.23
CA ASP A 334 -15.32 -10.16 29.85
C ASP A 334 -16.11 -9.13 29.01
N PHE A 335 -17.31 -8.75 29.46
CA PHE A 335 -18.16 -7.75 28.81
C PHE A 335 -17.92 -6.31 29.30
N THR A 336 -16.87 -6.05 30.09
CA THR A 336 -16.61 -4.72 30.67
C THR A 336 -16.54 -3.61 29.62
N ASN A 337 -15.91 -3.86 28.47
CA ASN A 337 -15.78 -2.90 27.36
C ASN A 337 -16.46 -3.40 26.08
N VAL A 338 -17.49 -4.23 26.21
CA VAL A 338 -18.27 -4.73 25.08
C VAL A 338 -19.61 -4.00 25.03
N THR A 339 -20.02 -3.58 23.84
CA THR A 339 -21.28 -2.88 23.60
C THR A 339 -21.90 -3.29 22.28
N ALA A 340 -23.23 -3.24 22.22
CA ALA A 340 -24.04 -3.55 21.05
C ALA A 340 -23.81 -4.96 20.47
N VAL A 341 -23.56 -5.97 21.32
CA VAL A 341 -23.53 -7.37 20.91
C VAL A 341 -24.77 -8.06 21.45
N GLU A 342 -25.62 -8.59 20.57
CA GLU A 342 -26.89 -9.21 20.96
C GLU A 342 -26.77 -10.72 21.16
N THR A 343 -25.82 -11.37 20.49
CA THR A 343 -25.68 -12.83 20.49
C THR A 343 -24.29 -13.27 20.94
N LEU A 344 -24.23 -14.12 21.96
CA LEU A 344 -23.05 -14.92 22.29
C LEU A 344 -23.23 -16.33 21.74
N THR A 345 -22.23 -16.84 21.03
CA THR A 345 -22.21 -18.22 20.51
C THR A 345 -20.81 -18.79 20.52
N THR A 346 -20.70 -20.08 20.22
CA THR A 346 -19.46 -20.73 19.81
C THR A 346 -19.50 -21.19 18.36
N THR A 347 -18.32 -21.52 17.82
CA THR A 347 -18.17 -22.29 16.58
C THR A 347 -18.64 -23.73 16.81
N ALA A 348 -19.13 -24.40 15.77
CA ALA A 348 -19.62 -25.77 15.88
C ALA A 348 -18.60 -26.70 16.56
N ALA A 349 -19.08 -27.59 17.43
CA ALA A 349 -18.28 -28.53 18.23
C ALA A 349 -17.28 -27.86 19.20
N LYS A 350 -17.53 -26.61 19.61
CA LYS A 350 -16.81 -25.93 20.69
C LYS A 350 -17.75 -25.70 21.87
N ASN A 351 -17.29 -26.02 23.07
CA ASN A 351 -18.08 -25.88 24.29
C ASN A 351 -18.14 -24.41 24.74
N LEU A 352 -19.28 -23.98 25.29
CA LEU A 352 -19.46 -22.68 25.93
C LEU A 352 -19.86 -22.85 27.41
N ASP A 353 -18.98 -22.43 28.31
CA ASP A 353 -19.26 -22.28 29.75
C ASP A 353 -19.43 -20.78 30.08
N ALA A 354 -20.67 -20.28 30.02
CA ALA A 354 -20.98 -18.86 30.21
C ALA A 354 -21.56 -18.54 31.59
N THR A 355 -21.03 -17.52 32.28
CA THR A 355 -21.62 -16.91 33.48
C THR A 355 -21.89 -15.43 33.22
N LEU A 356 -23.15 -15.07 32.97
CA LEU A 356 -23.56 -13.73 32.53
C LEU A 356 -24.29 -12.97 33.64
N GLY A 357 -24.18 -11.64 33.63
CA GLY A 357 -24.78 -10.74 34.62
C GLY A 357 -25.03 -9.34 34.05
N THR A 358 -24.79 -8.31 34.87
CA THR A 358 -25.13 -6.93 34.51
C THR A 358 -24.28 -6.37 33.37
N LEU A 359 -23.02 -6.81 33.25
CA LEU A 359 -22.13 -6.32 32.19
C LEU A 359 -22.51 -6.93 30.84
N ALA A 360 -22.79 -8.23 30.79
CA ALA A 360 -23.32 -8.89 29.59
C ALA A 360 -24.66 -8.27 29.16
N ALA A 361 -25.54 -7.93 30.11
CA ALA A 361 -26.79 -7.23 29.81
C ALA A 361 -26.54 -5.80 29.28
N ALA A 362 -25.58 -5.08 29.85
CA ALA A 362 -25.19 -3.74 29.38
C ALA A 362 -24.50 -3.77 28.00
N ALA A 363 -23.79 -4.87 27.69
CA ALA A 363 -23.21 -5.13 26.39
C ALA A 363 -24.26 -5.39 25.30
N GLY A 364 -25.50 -5.72 25.69
CA GLY A 364 -26.62 -5.97 24.78
C GLY A 364 -27.02 -7.45 24.65
N ILE A 365 -26.35 -8.36 25.36
CA ILE A 365 -26.55 -9.80 25.17
C ILE A 365 -27.99 -10.18 25.54
N VAL A 366 -28.73 -10.67 24.55
CA VAL A 366 -30.11 -11.16 24.70
C VAL A 366 -30.28 -12.60 24.21
N THR A 367 -29.32 -13.11 23.43
CA THR A 367 -29.32 -14.48 22.92
C THR A 367 -28.00 -15.17 23.26
N VAL A 368 -28.08 -16.39 23.78
CA VAL A 368 -26.94 -17.31 23.88
C VAL A 368 -27.27 -18.54 23.04
N THR A 369 -26.40 -18.86 22.08
CA THR A 369 -26.56 -20.03 21.22
C THR A 369 -25.47 -21.05 21.53
N PHE A 370 -25.88 -22.26 21.87
CA PHE A 370 -24.98 -23.41 21.97
C PHE A 370 -24.91 -24.10 20.61
N ALA A 371 -23.79 -23.93 19.92
CA ALA A 371 -23.55 -24.53 18.62
C ALA A 371 -22.95 -25.95 18.71
N ASP A 372 -22.43 -26.33 19.89
CA ASP A 372 -22.09 -27.72 20.15
C ASP A 372 -23.34 -28.60 20.20
N THR A 373 -23.17 -29.86 19.77
CA THR A 373 -24.23 -30.88 19.81
C THR A 373 -24.00 -31.90 20.94
N GLY A 374 -22.88 -31.76 21.66
CA GLY A 374 -22.62 -32.44 22.93
C GLY A 374 -23.40 -31.84 24.09
N ALA A 375 -23.13 -32.34 25.30
CA ALA A 375 -23.82 -31.93 26.53
C ALA A 375 -22.91 -31.15 27.49
N SER A 376 -21.86 -30.53 26.95
CA SER A 376 -20.80 -29.88 27.73
C SER A 376 -21.00 -28.38 27.88
N ASP A 377 -22.01 -27.79 27.25
CA ASP A 377 -22.33 -26.37 27.41
C ASP A 377 -23.04 -26.07 28.73
N SER A 378 -22.76 -24.88 29.29
CA SER A 378 -23.38 -24.38 30.51
C SER A 378 -23.67 -22.89 30.41
N LEU A 379 -24.84 -22.48 30.93
CA LEU A 379 -25.20 -21.07 31.11
C LEU A 379 -25.66 -20.84 32.56
N VAL A 380 -24.98 -19.94 33.23
CA VAL A 380 -25.35 -19.42 34.55
C VAL A 380 -25.71 -17.94 34.41
N LEU A 381 -26.89 -17.55 34.88
CA LEU A 381 -27.30 -16.15 34.97
C LEU A 381 -27.14 -15.69 36.42
N ALA A 382 -26.19 -14.80 36.66
CA ALA A 382 -26.00 -14.13 37.93
C ALA A 382 -27.13 -13.13 38.18
N ALA A 383 -27.43 -12.86 39.45
CA ALA A 383 -28.44 -11.87 39.82
C ALA A 383 -27.97 -10.47 39.40
N GLY A 384 -28.69 -9.86 38.46
CA GLY A 384 -28.40 -8.57 37.86
C GLY A 384 -29.57 -8.09 37.04
#